data_AF-A0A087QK82-F1
#
_entry.id   AF-A0A087QK82-F1
#
_cell.length_a   1.000
_cell.length_b   1.000
_cell.length_c   1.000
_cell.angle_alpha   90.00
_cell.angle_beta   90.00
_cell.angle_gamma   90.00
#
_symmetry.space_group_name_H-M   'P 1'
#
loop_
_entity.id
_entity.type
_entity.pdbx_description
1 polymer ?
#
loop_
_entity_poly.entity_id
_entity_poly.type
_entity_poly.pdbx_seq_one_letter_code
_entity_poly.pdbx_strand_id
1 'polypeptide(L)'
;PGENAFQVKITAPDEQFTRVGVQVLDRKDGSFLVRYRMYASYKNLKIEVKTGDKHVAKSPYILKGPIYHENCDCPQEESSAWLEEMNCPQIIPQIQRDLANFPIVDPDKIAKEIPQRFGQRQSLCHYTIKDNEVYIKTYGEHVGFRIFMDAILLSLTRKVKMPDAEFFVNLGDWPLEKKKSPQNLHPIFSWCGSSESKDIVMPTYDLTDSVLETMGRVSLDMMSVQANTGPSWEDKNTTAFWRGRDSCKERLELVKLSRKYPEIIDAAFTNFFFFKHDESLYGPIVKHISFFDFFKYKYQINIDGTVAAYRLPYLLAGNSVVLKQDSIYYEHFYNELQPWKHYIPFKSDLSDLLEKLQWAKEHDEEAKNIAKSGQEFARNNLMGDHIFCYYFKLFQEYASLQVSEPKIRDGMEKVQQPDDDLFPCTCHRKK
;
A
#
# COMPACT_ATOMS: atom_id res chain seq x y z
N PRO A 1 0.81 -29.02 8.80
CA PRO A 1 -0.50 -29.06 9.50
C PRO A 1 -1.69 -28.79 8.57
N GLY A 2 -1.50 -28.05 7.47
CA GLY A 2 -2.54 -27.77 6.48
C GLY A 2 -3.57 -26.77 7.01
N GLU A 3 -4.44 -26.28 6.13
CA GLU A 3 -5.37 -25.16 6.42
C GLU A 3 -6.34 -25.45 7.57
N ASN A 4 -6.61 -26.73 7.87
CA ASN A 4 -7.55 -27.16 8.92
C ASN A 4 -6.89 -27.42 10.28
N ALA A 5 -5.62 -27.05 10.46
CA ALA A 5 -4.90 -27.27 11.72
C ALA A 5 -5.51 -26.52 12.91
N PHE A 6 -6.11 -25.36 12.64
CA PHE A 6 -6.72 -24.50 13.64
C PHE A 6 -8.15 -24.16 13.25
N GLN A 7 -9.06 -24.24 14.22
CA GLN A 7 -10.41 -23.73 14.12
C GLN A 7 -10.48 -22.42 14.88
N VAL A 8 -10.89 -21.35 14.20
CA VAL A 8 -11.05 -20.03 14.82
C VAL A 8 -12.51 -19.60 14.78
N LYS A 9 -13.04 -19.24 15.94
CA LYS A 9 -14.41 -18.76 16.10
C LYS A 9 -14.40 -17.44 16.87
N ILE A 10 -14.99 -16.40 16.27
CA ILE A 10 -15.17 -15.10 16.90
C ILE A 10 -16.65 -14.93 17.24
N THR A 11 -16.94 -14.63 18.51
CA THR A 11 -18.32 -14.46 19.02
C THR A 11 -18.39 -13.24 19.93
N ALA A 12 -19.52 -12.56 19.99
CA ALA A 12 -19.85 -11.56 20.99
C ALA A 12 -20.70 -12.23 22.08
N PRO A 13 -20.19 -12.43 23.32
CA PRO A 13 -20.92 -13.17 24.36
C PRO A 13 -22.27 -12.57 24.75
N ASP A 14 -22.39 -11.25 24.60
CA ASP A 14 -23.55 -10.46 25.02
C ASP A 14 -24.60 -10.31 23.89
N GLU A 15 -24.36 -10.91 22.71
CA GLU A 15 -25.21 -10.75 21.53
C GLU A 15 -25.77 -12.10 21.05
N GLN A 16 -26.97 -12.06 20.48
CA GLN A 16 -27.59 -13.26 19.89
C GLN A 16 -26.87 -13.71 18.60
N PHE A 17 -26.35 -12.76 17.81
CA PHE A 17 -25.67 -13.02 16.55
C PHE A 17 -24.37 -12.24 16.45
N THR A 18 -23.33 -12.87 15.89
CA THR A 18 -22.03 -12.23 15.62
C THR A 18 -21.77 -12.24 14.12
N ARG A 19 -21.72 -11.05 13.53
CA ARG A 19 -21.43 -10.79 12.12
C ARG A 19 -19.95 -10.44 11.96
N VAL A 20 -19.13 -11.48 11.92
CA VAL A 20 -17.69 -11.39 11.70
C VAL A 20 -17.29 -12.44 10.68
N GLY A 21 -16.73 -12.00 9.55
CA GLY A 21 -16.09 -12.89 8.60
C GLY A 21 -14.70 -13.28 9.13
N VAL A 22 -14.35 -14.55 9.09
CA VAL A 22 -13.05 -15.06 9.59
C VAL A 22 -12.41 -15.93 8.52
N GLN A 23 -11.10 -15.76 8.33
CA GLN A 23 -10.31 -16.63 7.48
C GLN A 23 -9.00 -17.00 8.19
N VAL A 24 -8.69 -18.30 8.15
CA VAL A 24 -7.40 -18.85 8.59
C VAL A 24 -6.57 -19.12 7.34
N LEU A 25 -5.33 -18.65 7.37
CA LEU A 25 -4.39 -18.67 6.25
C LEU A 25 -3.11 -19.40 6.69
N ASP A 26 -2.78 -20.52 6.05
CA ASP A 26 -1.52 -21.26 6.28
C ASP A 26 -0.39 -20.60 5.48
N ARG A 27 0.63 -20.09 6.16
CA ARG A 27 1.80 -19.45 5.51
C ARG A 27 2.79 -20.47 4.94
N LYS A 28 2.59 -21.77 5.21
CA LYS A 28 3.46 -22.89 4.81
C LYS A 28 4.88 -22.83 5.38
N ASP A 29 5.08 -22.03 6.44
CA ASP A 29 6.32 -21.90 7.20
C ASP A 29 6.17 -22.40 8.65
N GLY A 30 5.05 -23.06 8.96
CA GLY A 30 4.67 -23.48 10.31
C GLY A 30 3.88 -22.44 11.09
N SER A 31 3.73 -21.22 10.57
CA SER A 31 2.89 -20.17 11.14
C SER A 31 1.56 -20.01 10.38
N PHE A 32 0.56 -19.46 11.07
CA PHE A 32 -0.78 -19.22 10.54
C PHE A 32 -1.17 -17.78 10.76
N LEU A 33 -1.92 -17.24 9.81
CA LEU A 33 -2.57 -15.94 9.92
C LEU A 33 -4.07 -16.13 10.13
N VAL A 34 -4.62 -15.41 11.10
CA VAL A 34 -6.06 -15.29 11.27
C VAL A 34 -6.40 -13.86 10.95
N ARG A 35 -7.21 -13.66 9.91
CA ARG A 35 -7.78 -12.35 9.58
C ARG A 35 -9.28 -12.39 9.74
N TYR A 36 -9.85 -11.26 10.14
CA TYR A 36 -11.28 -11.12 10.32
C TYR A 36 -11.77 -9.74 9.90
N ARG A 37 -13.03 -9.66 9.47
CA ARG A 37 -13.73 -8.41 9.16
C ARG A 37 -15.02 -8.36 9.97
N MET A 38 -15.16 -7.31 10.77
CA MET A 38 -16.38 -7.03 11.51
C MET A 38 -17.37 -6.27 10.62
N TYR A 39 -18.63 -6.69 10.64
CA TYR A 39 -19.73 -5.99 9.96
C TYR A 39 -20.68 -5.31 10.94
N ALA A 40 -20.43 -5.43 12.25
CA ALA A 40 -21.16 -4.73 13.31
C ALA A 40 -20.22 -4.48 14.49
N SER A 41 -20.55 -3.51 15.34
CA SER A 41 -19.79 -3.18 16.55
C SER A 41 -20.25 -4.01 17.75
N TYR A 42 -19.35 -4.29 18.70
CA TYR A 42 -19.65 -5.14 19.86
C TYR A 42 -19.09 -4.57 21.15
N LYS A 43 -19.75 -4.86 22.28
CA LYS A 43 -19.22 -4.52 23.61
C LYS A 43 -18.01 -5.33 23.99
N ASN A 44 -17.98 -6.61 23.62
CA ASN A 44 -16.87 -7.53 23.87
C ASN A 44 -16.81 -8.55 22.73
N LEU A 45 -15.62 -9.02 22.40
CA LEU A 45 -15.42 -10.15 21.50
C LEU A 45 -14.64 -11.26 22.19
N LYS A 46 -15.06 -12.50 21.96
CA LYS A 46 -14.38 -13.72 22.36
C LYS A 46 -13.83 -14.41 21.12
N ILE A 47 -12.51 -14.59 21.08
CA ILE A 47 -11.78 -15.29 20.02
C ILE A 47 -11.35 -16.65 20.55
N GLU A 48 -11.97 -17.70 20.03
CA GLU A 48 -11.62 -19.08 20.30
C GLU A 48 -10.70 -19.59 19.19
N VAL A 49 -9.54 -20.15 19.57
CA VAL A 49 -8.57 -20.79 18.68
C VAL A 49 -8.36 -22.20 19.23
N LYS A 50 -8.77 -23.20 18.46
CA LYS A 50 -8.74 -24.61 18.86
C LYS A 50 -8.01 -25.48 17.86
N THR A 51 -7.47 -26.59 18.35
CA THR A 51 -7.03 -27.73 17.53
C THR A 51 -7.79 -28.97 18.01
N GLY A 52 -8.64 -29.53 17.14
CA GLY A 52 -9.76 -30.36 17.59
C GLY A 52 -10.62 -29.60 18.61
N ASP A 53 -10.91 -30.24 19.75
CA ASP A 53 -11.70 -29.62 20.84
C ASP A 53 -10.85 -28.86 21.87
N LYS A 54 -9.52 -28.84 21.72
CA LYS A 54 -8.61 -28.24 22.71
C LYS A 54 -8.25 -26.81 22.33
N HIS A 55 -8.34 -25.91 23.31
CA HIS A 55 -7.85 -24.54 23.17
C HIS A 55 -6.33 -24.49 22.97
N VAL A 56 -5.89 -23.59 22.10
CA VAL A 56 -4.48 -23.34 21.83
C VAL A 56 -4.01 -22.16 22.67
N ALA A 57 -2.89 -22.35 23.38
CA ALA A 57 -2.28 -21.35 24.25
C ALA A 57 -3.29 -20.76 25.26
N LYS A 58 -3.50 -19.44 25.24
CA LYS A 58 -4.39 -18.73 26.19
C LYS A 58 -5.83 -18.61 25.70
N SER A 59 -6.21 -19.31 24.62
CA SER A 59 -7.58 -19.27 24.13
C SER A 59 -8.56 -19.81 25.18
N PRO A 60 -9.77 -19.23 25.34
CA PRO A 60 -10.32 -18.08 24.61
C PRO A 60 -9.67 -16.74 24.97
N TYR A 61 -9.42 -15.90 23.95
CA TYR A 61 -9.00 -14.52 24.13
C TYR A 61 -10.24 -13.62 24.21
N ILE A 62 -10.30 -12.75 25.22
CA ILE A 62 -11.41 -11.81 25.39
C ILE A 62 -10.90 -10.41 25.07
N LEU A 63 -11.38 -9.86 23.96
CA LEU A 63 -11.25 -8.45 23.64
C LEU A 63 -12.36 -7.71 24.38
N LYS A 64 -11.97 -7.01 25.45
CA LYS A 64 -12.90 -6.16 26.18
C LYS A 64 -13.06 -4.87 25.41
N GLY A 65 -14.31 -4.54 25.08
CA GLY A 65 -14.63 -3.37 24.28
C GLY A 65 -15.17 -2.22 25.11
N PRO A 66 -15.77 -1.24 24.43
CA PRO A 66 -16.38 -1.31 23.09
C PRO A 66 -15.40 -1.45 21.90
N ILE A 67 -15.77 -2.28 20.91
CA ILE A 67 -15.01 -2.61 19.70
C ILE A 67 -15.83 -2.23 18.46
N TYR A 68 -15.21 -1.46 17.57
CA TYR A 68 -15.89 -0.86 16.44
C TYR A 68 -15.56 -1.54 15.11
N HIS A 69 -16.59 -1.68 14.27
CA HIS A 69 -16.39 -2.05 12.88
C HIS A 69 -16.00 -0.82 12.04
N GLU A 70 -15.53 -1.06 10.81
CA GLU A 70 -14.88 -0.05 9.94
C GLU A 70 -15.71 1.22 9.67
N ASN A 71 -17.02 1.08 9.50
CA ASN A 71 -17.92 2.19 9.18
C ASN A 71 -18.42 2.94 10.43
N CYS A 72 -18.09 2.46 11.62
CA CYS A 72 -18.54 3.10 12.84
C CYS A 72 -17.84 4.44 13.04
N ASP A 73 -18.60 5.53 12.99
CA ASP A 73 -18.11 6.88 13.28
C ASP A 73 -18.01 7.10 14.80
N CYS A 74 -16.87 6.71 15.35
CA CYS A 74 -16.53 6.92 16.75
C CYS A 74 -15.04 7.24 16.98
N PRO A 75 -14.62 8.43 16.55
CA PRO A 75 -13.21 8.82 16.61
C PRO A 75 -12.70 8.83 18.05
N GLN A 76 -11.45 8.43 18.21
CA GLN A 76 -10.67 8.74 19.41
C GLN A 76 -10.35 10.24 19.39
N GLU A 77 -10.78 10.97 20.43
CA GLU A 77 -10.56 12.43 20.53
C GLU A 77 -9.08 12.76 20.72
N GLU A 78 -8.39 11.98 21.56
CA GLU A 78 -6.97 12.17 21.85
C GLU A 78 -6.10 11.38 20.86
N SER A 79 -5.52 12.10 19.90
CA SER A 79 -4.62 11.50 18.90
C SER A 79 -3.45 10.70 19.49
N SER A 80 -2.93 11.12 20.64
CA SER A 80 -1.86 10.42 21.37
C SER A 80 -2.28 9.03 21.82
N ALA A 81 -3.49 8.88 22.34
CA ALA A 81 -4.04 7.59 22.75
C ALA A 81 -4.25 6.65 21.56
N TRP A 82 -4.71 7.18 20.42
CA TRP A 82 -4.85 6.40 19.19
C TRP A 82 -3.50 5.92 18.65
N LEU A 83 -2.49 6.80 18.64
CA LEU A 83 -1.13 6.46 18.22
C LEU A 83 -0.49 5.37 19.11
N GLU A 84 -0.72 5.42 20.42
CA GLU A 84 -0.26 4.40 21.37
C GLU A 84 -0.97 3.06 21.14
N GLU A 85 -2.30 3.06 20.98
CA GLU A 85 -3.09 1.85 20.72
C GLU A 85 -2.69 1.17 19.40
N MET A 86 -2.43 1.96 18.36
CA MET A 86 -1.95 1.49 17.06
C MET A 86 -0.46 1.12 17.05
N ASN A 87 0.27 1.36 18.14
CA ASN A 87 1.73 1.20 18.23
C ASN A 87 2.48 1.91 17.09
N CYS A 88 2.02 3.11 16.72
CA CYS A 88 2.63 3.84 15.62
C CYS A 88 4.08 4.23 15.94
N PRO A 89 5.00 4.15 14.95
CA PRO A 89 6.35 4.64 15.14
C PRO A 89 6.33 6.13 15.47
N GLN A 90 7.21 6.55 16.39
CA GLN A 90 7.30 7.95 16.80
C GLN A 90 7.71 8.85 15.64
N ILE A 91 8.63 8.35 14.81
CA ILE A 91 9.20 9.03 13.66
C ILE A 91 9.10 8.09 12.46
N ILE A 92 8.63 8.61 11.32
CA ILE A 92 8.68 7.92 10.03
C ILE A 92 9.71 8.64 9.15
N PRO A 93 10.88 8.04 8.88
CA PRO A 93 11.98 8.73 8.20
C PRO A 93 11.61 9.31 6.83
N GLN A 94 10.73 8.64 6.08
CA GLN A 94 10.28 9.15 4.78
C GLN A 94 9.52 10.47 4.90
N ILE A 95 8.57 10.56 5.84
CA ILE A 95 7.79 11.78 6.08
C ILE A 95 8.73 12.93 6.45
N GLN A 96 9.68 12.69 7.35
CA GLN A 96 10.67 13.69 7.75
C GLN A 96 11.52 14.19 6.58
N ARG A 97 12.00 13.28 5.72
CA ARG A 97 12.77 13.65 4.52
C ARG A 97 11.98 14.53 3.56
N ASP A 98 10.71 14.23 3.39
CA ASP A 98 9.85 14.96 2.46
C ASP A 98 9.43 16.32 3.01
N LEU A 99 8.97 16.37 4.27
CA LEU A 99 8.53 17.59 4.94
C LEU A 99 9.67 18.56 5.27
N ALA A 100 10.91 18.09 5.39
CA ALA A 100 12.08 18.96 5.58
C ALA A 100 12.27 20.00 4.45
N ASN A 101 11.67 19.78 3.28
CA ASN A 101 11.70 20.73 2.16
C ASN A 101 10.66 21.87 2.32
N PHE A 102 9.74 21.76 3.28
CA PHE A 102 8.59 22.65 3.48
C PHE A 102 8.48 23.06 4.96
N PRO A 103 9.45 23.80 5.51
CA PRO A 103 9.45 24.15 6.94
C PRO A 103 8.26 25.03 7.35
N ILE A 104 7.63 25.69 6.37
CA ILE A 104 6.49 26.57 6.54
C ILE A 104 5.55 26.34 5.36
N VAL A 105 4.27 26.13 5.64
CA VAL A 105 3.20 26.01 4.67
C VAL A 105 2.19 27.13 4.91
N ASP A 106 1.92 27.96 3.92
CA ASP A 106 0.85 28.97 3.98
C ASP A 106 -0.34 28.51 3.12
N PRO A 107 -1.42 28.01 3.74
CA PRO A 107 -2.67 27.65 3.06
C PRO A 107 -3.16 28.68 2.05
N ASP A 108 -3.18 29.97 2.42
CA ASP A 108 -3.70 31.03 1.55
C ASP A 108 -2.82 31.29 0.32
N LYS A 109 -1.51 30.99 0.43
CA LYS A 109 -0.57 31.02 -0.68
C LYS A 109 -0.74 29.80 -1.58
N ILE A 110 -0.68 28.59 -1.02
CA ILE A 110 -0.72 27.35 -1.82
C ILE A 110 -2.05 27.19 -2.56
N ALA A 111 -3.16 27.64 -1.96
CA ALA A 111 -4.48 27.62 -2.59
C ALA A 111 -4.59 28.45 -3.87
N LYS A 112 -3.71 29.45 -4.03
CA LYS A 112 -3.64 30.29 -5.23
C LYS A 112 -2.59 29.75 -6.20
N GLU A 113 -1.38 29.49 -5.72
CA GLU A 113 -0.23 29.19 -6.58
C GLU A 113 -0.28 27.77 -7.17
N ILE A 114 -0.71 26.76 -6.39
CA ILE A 114 -0.74 25.37 -6.86
C ILE A 114 -1.74 25.18 -8.01
N PRO A 115 -3.01 25.65 -7.93
CA PRO A 115 -3.93 25.56 -9.06
C PRO A 115 -3.46 26.30 -10.30
N GLN A 116 -2.83 27.46 -10.14
CA GLN A 116 -2.28 28.23 -11.27
C GLN A 116 -1.17 27.45 -12.00
N ARG A 117 -0.31 26.76 -11.25
CA ARG A 117 0.82 26.03 -11.81
C ARG A 117 0.45 24.64 -12.33
N PHE A 118 -0.47 23.94 -11.67
CA PHE A 118 -0.74 22.52 -11.94
C PHE A 118 -2.19 22.19 -12.32
N GLY A 119 -3.16 23.03 -11.95
CA GLY A 119 -4.58 22.69 -11.98
C GLY A 119 -5.22 22.49 -13.36
N GLN A 120 -4.61 22.99 -14.45
CA GLN A 120 -5.16 22.82 -15.80
C GLN A 120 -4.73 21.51 -16.49
N ARG A 121 -3.57 20.96 -16.12
CA ARG A 121 -2.93 19.86 -16.87
C ARG A 121 -2.82 18.57 -16.07
N GLN A 122 -3.02 18.63 -14.76
CA GLN A 122 -2.80 17.51 -13.86
C GLN A 122 -4.09 17.08 -13.19
N SER A 123 -4.14 15.82 -12.78
CA SER A 123 -5.21 15.27 -11.94
C SER A 123 -4.98 15.71 -10.50
N LEU A 124 -5.55 16.84 -10.09
CA LEU A 124 -5.19 17.48 -8.82
C LEU A 124 -6.43 17.68 -7.94
N CYS A 125 -6.30 17.37 -6.65
CA CYS A 125 -7.34 17.60 -5.66
C CYS A 125 -6.83 18.49 -4.54
N HIS A 126 -7.64 19.46 -4.15
CA HIS A 126 -7.42 20.33 -3.01
C HIS A 126 -8.35 19.89 -1.89
N TYR A 127 -7.78 19.42 -0.79
CA TYR A 127 -8.52 18.96 0.37
C TYR A 127 -8.39 19.94 1.53
N THR A 128 -9.47 20.08 2.29
CA THR A 128 -9.46 20.66 3.63
C THR A 128 -10.08 19.64 4.59
N ILE A 129 -9.32 19.24 5.61
CA ILE A 129 -9.88 18.62 6.82
C ILE A 129 -10.17 19.77 7.78
N LYS A 130 -11.43 19.92 8.19
CA LYS A 130 -11.86 20.95 9.14
C LYS A 130 -12.90 20.37 10.09
N ASP A 131 -12.65 20.50 11.38
CA ASP A 131 -13.53 20.00 12.44
C ASP A 131 -13.85 18.49 12.27
N ASN A 132 -12.83 17.71 11.90
CA ASN A 132 -12.90 16.28 11.59
C ASN A 132 -13.80 15.91 10.38
N GLU A 133 -14.16 16.89 9.55
CA GLU A 133 -14.89 16.68 8.30
C GLU A 133 -13.99 16.96 7.08
N VAL A 134 -14.24 16.27 5.97
CA VAL A 134 -13.41 16.33 4.77
C VAL A 134 -14.13 17.11 3.67
N TYR A 135 -13.43 18.08 3.10
CA TYR A 135 -13.88 18.92 2.01
C TYR A 135 -12.90 18.83 0.85
N ILE A 136 -13.39 18.93 -0.39
CA ILE A 136 -12.57 18.78 -1.58
C ILE A 136 -12.98 19.73 -2.70
N LYS A 137 -11.99 20.22 -3.44
CA LYS A 137 -12.15 20.84 -4.76
C LYS A 137 -11.21 20.19 -5.76
N THR A 138 -11.74 19.74 -6.89
CA THR A 138 -10.96 19.06 -7.93
C THR A 138 -10.52 20.03 -9.03
N TYR A 139 -9.36 19.78 -9.60
CA TYR A 139 -8.79 20.52 -10.72
C TYR A 139 -8.35 19.53 -11.82
N GLY A 140 -8.67 19.83 -13.07
CA GLY A 140 -8.41 18.95 -14.23
C GLY A 140 -9.55 17.96 -14.51
N GLU A 141 -9.39 17.16 -15.57
CA GLU A 141 -10.45 16.29 -16.11
C GLU A 141 -10.38 14.83 -15.61
N HIS A 142 -9.23 14.40 -15.07
CA HIS A 142 -8.95 13.00 -14.72
C HIS A 142 -8.83 12.77 -13.21
N VAL A 143 -9.87 13.15 -12.46
CA VAL A 143 -9.85 13.13 -10.99
C VAL A 143 -10.52 11.91 -10.37
N GLY A 144 -10.95 10.92 -11.16
CA GLY A 144 -11.68 9.74 -10.67
C GLY A 144 -10.94 8.89 -9.62
N PHE A 145 -9.59 8.93 -9.63
CA PHE A 145 -8.77 8.26 -8.60
C PHE A 145 -8.88 8.88 -7.21
N ARG A 146 -9.58 10.03 -7.06
CA ARG A 146 -9.86 10.64 -5.75
C ARG A 146 -10.55 9.69 -4.79
N ILE A 147 -11.32 8.71 -5.28
CA ILE A 147 -12.05 7.74 -4.46
C ILE A 147 -11.16 7.04 -3.43
N PHE A 148 -9.90 6.78 -3.77
CA PHE A 148 -8.95 6.12 -2.87
C PHE A 148 -8.46 7.04 -1.76
N MET A 149 -8.25 8.33 -2.08
CA MET A 149 -7.87 9.34 -1.11
C MET A 149 -9.05 9.70 -0.20
N ASP A 150 -10.25 9.85 -0.78
CA ASP A 150 -11.50 10.04 -0.05
C ASP A 150 -11.70 8.90 0.97
N ALA A 151 -11.54 7.64 0.54
CA ALA A 151 -11.75 6.46 1.38
C ALA A 151 -10.86 6.44 2.63
N ILE A 152 -9.55 6.73 2.49
CA ILE A 152 -8.64 6.72 3.65
C ILE A 152 -8.86 7.91 4.58
N LEU A 153 -9.18 9.09 4.05
CA LEU A 153 -9.51 10.25 4.89
C LEU A 153 -10.76 10.00 5.72
N LEU A 154 -11.83 9.51 5.08
CA LEU A 154 -13.07 9.15 5.77
C LEU A 154 -12.85 8.02 6.79
N SER A 155 -12.02 7.02 6.44
CA SER A 155 -11.67 5.93 7.34
C SER A 155 -10.93 6.41 8.59
N LEU A 156 -10.02 7.38 8.44
CA LEU A 156 -9.30 8.00 9.55
C LEU A 156 -10.22 8.85 10.42
N THR A 157 -11.04 9.73 9.83
CA THR A 157 -11.94 10.61 10.60
C THR A 157 -12.99 9.85 11.43
N ARG A 158 -13.34 8.62 11.05
CA ARG A 158 -14.18 7.71 11.87
C ARG A 158 -13.44 7.10 13.06
N LYS A 159 -12.12 6.97 12.99
CA LYS A 159 -11.27 6.24 13.97
C LYS A 159 -10.57 7.16 14.95
N VAL A 160 -10.15 8.34 14.50
CA VAL A 160 -9.37 9.30 15.26
C VAL A 160 -9.68 10.70 14.78
N LYS A 161 -9.72 11.65 15.72
CA LYS A 161 -9.88 13.06 15.38
C LYS A 161 -8.67 13.53 14.60
N MET A 162 -8.90 13.87 13.34
CA MET A 162 -7.86 14.38 12.45
C MET A 162 -7.56 15.85 12.75
N PRO A 163 -6.29 16.27 12.63
CA PRO A 163 -5.95 17.69 12.70
C PRO A 163 -6.58 18.46 11.53
N ASP A 164 -6.95 19.71 11.78
CA ASP A 164 -7.32 20.60 10.70
C ASP A 164 -6.11 20.79 9.77
N ALA A 165 -6.30 20.60 8.46
CA ALA A 165 -5.24 20.71 7.48
C ALA A 165 -5.78 21.06 6.09
N GLU A 166 -5.11 21.95 5.38
CA GLU A 166 -5.36 22.23 3.95
C GLU A 166 -4.18 21.77 3.08
N PHE A 167 -4.43 20.92 2.08
CA PHE A 167 -3.37 20.28 1.29
C PHE A 167 -3.79 19.91 -0.13
N PHE A 168 -2.80 19.63 -0.98
CA PHE A 168 -3.00 19.23 -2.36
C PHE A 168 -2.49 17.82 -2.62
N VAL A 169 -3.29 17.04 -3.34
CA VAL A 169 -3.00 15.66 -3.73
C VAL A 169 -2.96 15.56 -5.24
N ASN A 170 -1.83 15.13 -5.77
CA ASN A 170 -1.67 14.70 -7.15
C ASN A 170 -2.16 13.25 -7.29
N LEU A 171 -3.12 13.04 -8.19
CA LEU A 171 -3.67 11.74 -8.54
C LEU A 171 -3.00 11.13 -9.78
N GLY A 172 -2.12 11.87 -10.45
CA GLY A 172 -1.36 11.39 -11.59
C GLY A 172 -0.23 10.43 -11.20
N ASP A 173 0.29 9.71 -12.20
CA ASP A 173 1.42 8.81 -12.01
C ASP A 173 2.73 9.58 -11.71
N TRP A 174 3.00 10.65 -12.44
CA TRP A 174 4.27 11.38 -12.32
C TRP A 174 4.27 12.36 -11.14
N PRO A 175 5.36 12.43 -10.36
CA PRO A 175 5.55 13.51 -9.39
C PRO A 175 5.62 14.88 -10.09
N LEU A 176 5.10 15.92 -9.43
CA LEU A 176 4.90 17.24 -10.01
C LEU A 176 6.00 18.25 -9.64
N GLU A 177 6.46 18.24 -8.40
CA GLU A 177 7.32 19.30 -7.86
C GLU A 177 8.80 19.01 -8.14
N LYS A 178 9.26 19.37 -9.34
CA LYS A 178 10.64 19.12 -9.80
C LYS A 178 11.69 19.94 -9.03
N LYS A 179 12.82 19.30 -8.66
CA LYS A 179 13.98 19.92 -7.98
C LYS A 179 14.56 21.15 -8.70
N LYS A 180 14.45 21.21 -10.03
CA LYS A 180 15.00 22.31 -10.85
C LYS A 180 14.28 23.65 -10.68
N SER A 181 13.20 23.70 -9.90
CA SER A 181 12.49 24.92 -9.52
C SER A 181 12.68 25.23 -8.03
N PRO A 182 13.92 25.52 -7.56
CA PRO A 182 14.19 25.70 -6.12
C PRO A 182 13.53 26.97 -5.55
N GLN A 183 13.17 27.93 -6.41
CA GLN A 183 12.38 29.08 -6.04
C GLN A 183 10.89 28.69 -6.10
N ASN A 184 10.22 28.73 -4.95
CA ASN A 184 8.79 28.42 -4.78
C ASN A 184 8.41 26.94 -4.99
N LEU A 185 9.00 26.04 -4.19
CA LEU A 185 8.50 24.67 -4.05
C LEU A 185 7.11 24.68 -3.40
N HIS A 186 6.22 23.81 -3.86
CA HIS A 186 4.89 23.61 -3.28
C HIS A 186 4.77 22.23 -2.65
N PRO A 187 4.13 22.11 -1.47
CA PRO A 187 3.86 20.83 -0.87
C PRO A 187 2.72 20.13 -1.63
N ILE A 188 3.09 19.13 -2.43
CA ILE A 188 2.14 18.31 -3.19
C ILE A 188 2.31 16.87 -2.75
N PHE A 189 1.21 16.25 -2.34
CA PHE A 189 1.19 14.85 -1.95
C PHE A 189 1.06 14.00 -3.21
N SER A 190 1.98 13.08 -3.42
CA SER A 190 1.99 12.15 -4.56
C SER A 190 2.23 10.75 -4.05
N TRP A 191 1.66 9.73 -4.69
CA TRP A 191 1.96 8.35 -4.29
C TRP A 191 3.38 7.92 -4.72
N CYS A 192 3.95 8.57 -5.74
CA CYS A 192 5.32 8.36 -6.23
C CYS A 192 6.17 9.61 -6.06
N GLY A 193 7.38 9.43 -5.55
CA GLY A 193 8.45 10.42 -5.62
C GLY A 193 9.48 10.05 -6.69
N SER A 194 10.41 10.97 -6.96
CA SER A 194 11.64 10.65 -7.68
C SER A 194 12.85 11.38 -7.12
N SER A 195 14.05 10.89 -7.45
CA SER A 195 15.30 11.59 -7.12
C SER A 195 15.40 12.97 -7.81
N GLU A 196 14.46 13.33 -8.68
CA GLU A 196 14.36 14.62 -9.34
C GLU A 196 13.15 15.46 -8.87
N SER A 197 12.36 14.97 -7.92
CA SER A 197 11.20 15.68 -7.37
C SER A 197 11.32 15.94 -5.87
N LYS A 198 10.35 16.70 -5.35
CA LYS A 198 10.19 17.11 -3.95
C LYS A 198 8.75 16.91 -3.45
N ASP A 199 7.93 16.17 -4.20
CA ASP A 199 6.62 15.73 -3.75
C ASP A 199 6.71 14.97 -2.42
N ILE A 200 5.67 15.11 -1.60
CA ILE A 200 5.55 14.43 -0.32
C ILE A 200 4.90 13.07 -0.58
N VAL A 201 5.65 11.99 -0.31
CA VAL A 201 5.24 10.66 -0.75
C VAL A 201 4.28 10.02 0.24
N MET A 202 3.16 9.50 -0.28
CA MET A 202 2.16 8.75 0.48
C MET A 202 2.02 7.31 -0.05
N PRO A 203 1.39 6.39 0.73
CA PRO A 203 1.09 5.06 0.24
C PRO A 203 0.32 5.05 -1.08
N THR A 204 0.56 4.04 -1.92
CA THR A 204 -0.14 3.85 -3.20
C THR A 204 -1.62 3.60 -2.97
N TYR A 205 -2.44 4.07 -3.92
CA TYR A 205 -3.88 3.82 -3.87
C TYR A 205 -4.21 2.33 -3.79
N ASP A 206 -3.41 1.48 -4.45
CA ASP A 206 -3.60 0.03 -4.49
C ASP A 206 -3.33 -0.61 -3.12
N LEU A 207 -2.22 -0.21 -2.47
CA LEU A 207 -1.89 -0.69 -1.13
C LEU A 207 -2.93 -0.19 -0.10
N THR A 208 -3.35 1.08 -0.20
CA THR A 208 -4.39 1.66 0.66
C THR A 208 -5.73 0.95 0.48
N ASP A 209 -6.15 0.69 -0.75
CA ASP A 209 -7.38 -0.05 -1.03
C ASP A 209 -7.30 -1.49 -0.49
N SER A 210 -6.14 -2.14 -0.65
CA SER A 210 -5.93 -3.49 -0.11
C SER A 210 -6.14 -3.55 1.40
N VAL A 211 -5.79 -2.48 2.15
CA VAL A 211 -5.97 -2.40 3.61
C VAL A 211 -7.44 -2.16 3.96
N LEU A 212 -8.09 -1.16 3.36
CA LEU A 212 -9.47 -0.80 3.68
C LEU A 212 -10.47 -1.90 3.27
N GLU A 213 -10.19 -2.57 2.17
CA GLU A 213 -11.06 -3.56 1.54
C GLU A 213 -10.60 -5.01 1.75
N THR A 214 -9.66 -5.23 2.67
CA THR A 214 -9.27 -6.57 3.11
C THR A 214 -10.53 -7.36 3.52
N MET A 215 -10.71 -8.55 2.93
CA MET A 215 -11.89 -9.42 3.11
C MET A 215 -13.24 -8.77 2.72
N GLY A 216 -13.21 -7.63 2.03
CA GLY A 216 -14.35 -6.98 1.40
C GLY A 216 -14.37 -7.30 -0.09
N ARG A 217 -14.14 -6.28 -0.92
CA ARG A 217 -14.12 -6.43 -2.39
C ARG A 217 -12.76 -6.85 -2.96
N VAL A 218 -11.68 -6.80 -2.16
CA VAL A 218 -10.32 -7.14 -2.60
C VAL A 218 -9.94 -8.55 -2.15
N SER A 219 -9.45 -9.35 -3.10
CA SER A 219 -8.94 -10.71 -2.86
C SER A 219 -7.41 -10.78 -2.77
N LEU A 220 -6.71 -9.82 -3.38
CA LEU A 220 -5.25 -9.66 -3.32
C LEU A 220 -4.90 -8.55 -2.34
N ASP A 221 -4.44 -8.94 -1.17
CA ASP A 221 -3.92 -8.06 -0.13
C ASP A 221 -2.63 -8.63 0.48
N MET A 222 -1.96 -7.80 1.27
CA MET A 222 -0.68 -8.12 1.89
C MET A 222 -0.70 -9.38 2.79
N MET A 223 -1.84 -9.75 3.38
CA MET A 223 -1.99 -10.99 4.15
C MET A 223 -2.29 -12.20 3.25
N SER A 224 -3.13 -12.02 2.24
CA SER A 224 -3.48 -13.09 1.29
C SER A 224 -2.26 -13.65 0.56
N VAL A 225 -1.32 -12.79 0.17
CA VAL A 225 -0.08 -13.16 -0.51
C VAL A 225 0.73 -14.14 0.33
N GLN A 226 0.78 -13.94 1.65
CA GLN A 226 1.62 -14.71 2.56
C GLN A 226 1.19 -16.18 2.69
N ALA A 227 -0.05 -16.52 2.35
CA ALA A 227 -0.54 -17.90 2.30
C ALA A 227 -0.61 -18.48 0.88
N ASN A 228 -0.61 -17.61 -0.13
CA ASN A 228 -0.71 -18.00 -1.54
C ASN A 228 0.64 -17.87 -2.25
N THR A 229 1.68 -18.38 -1.61
CA THR A 229 3.09 -18.27 -2.03
C THR A 229 3.54 -19.41 -2.96
N GLY A 230 2.61 -20.14 -3.59
CA GLY A 230 2.93 -21.24 -4.50
C GLY A 230 3.55 -22.46 -3.80
N PRO A 231 4.43 -23.22 -4.50
CA PRO A 231 5.12 -24.39 -3.96
C PRO A 231 6.28 -23.99 -3.02
N SER A 232 6.88 -25.00 -2.38
CA SER A 232 8.10 -24.84 -1.56
C SER A 232 9.23 -24.19 -2.38
N TRP A 233 10.22 -23.58 -1.73
CA TRP A 233 11.32 -22.92 -2.43
C TRP A 233 12.01 -23.87 -3.41
N GLU A 234 12.26 -25.11 -2.98
CA GLU A 234 12.96 -26.15 -3.71
C GLU A 234 12.20 -26.59 -4.97
N ASP A 235 10.86 -26.52 -4.94
CA ASP A 235 9.97 -26.92 -6.02
C ASP A 235 9.57 -25.77 -6.96
N LYS A 236 10.01 -24.54 -6.70
CA LYS A 236 9.74 -23.39 -7.57
C LYS A 236 10.52 -23.47 -8.88
N ASN A 237 9.92 -22.96 -9.95
CA ASN A 237 10.60 -22.79 -11.24
C ASN A 237 11.81 -21.84 -11.09
N THR A 238 12.93 -22.22 -11.70
CA THR A 238 14.21 -21.49 -11.68
C THR A 238 14.38 -20.52 -12.84
N THR A 239 13.37 -20.37 -13.71
CA THR A 239 13.29 -19.27 -14.67
C THR A 239 12.82 -18.00 -13.96
N ALA A 240 13.43 -16.86 -14.29
CA ALA A 240 12.99 -15.56 -13.79
C ALA A 240 11.68 -15.13 -14.43
N PHE A 241 10.80 -14.49 -13.68
CA PHE A 241 9.43 -14.29 -14.11
C PHE A 241 9.00 -12.83 -14.13
N TRP A 242 8.25 -12.46 -15.17
CA TRP A 242 7.58 -11.18 -15.28
C TRP A 242 6.36 -11.24 -16.21
N ARG A 243 5.28 -10.53 -15.83
CA ARG A 243 4.15 -10.22 -16.72
C ARG A 243 3.72 -8.78 -16.50
N GLY A 244 3.44 -8.06 -17.58
CA GLY A 244 2.94 -6.70 -17.47
C GLY A 244 2.70 -6.02 -18.81
N ARG A 245 2.52 -4.71 -18.76
CA ARG A 245 2.30 -3.85 -19.94
C ARG A 245 3.57 -3.12 -20.33
N ASP A 246 3.60 -2.65 -21.56
CA ASP A 246 4.66 -1.89 -22.25
C ASP A 246 4.84 -0.44 -21.74
N SER A 247 4.72 -0.16 -20.45
CA SER A 247 4.69 1.23 -19.94
C SER A 247 6.04 1.98 -19.96
N CYS A 248 7.14 1.32 -20.32
CA CYS A 248 8.47 1.94 -20.46
C CYS A 248 9.37 1.11 -21.39
N LYS A 249 10.48 1.68 -21.83
CA LYS A 249 11.41 1.02 -22.79
C LYS A 249 12.12 -0.17 -22.17
N GLU A 250 12.43 -0.10 -20.88
CA GLU A 250 13.15 -1.11 -20.12
C GLU A 250 12.35 -2.43 -20.07
N ARG A 251 11.01 -2.35 -20.06
CA ARG A 251 10.15 -3.54 -20.20
C ARG A 251 10.20 -4.14 -21.60
N LEU A 252 10.33 -3.33 -22.65
CA LEU A 252 10.51 -3.82 -24.04
C LEU A 252 11.83 -4.60 -24.14
N GLU A 253 12.90 -4.08 -23.54
CA GLU A 253 14.20 -4.75 -23.50
C GLU A 253 14.16 -6.03 -22.66
N LEU A 254 13.44 -6.06 -21.54
CA LEU A 254 13.23 -7.29 -20.76
C LEU A 254 12.58 -8.40 -21.61
N VAL A 255 11.53 -8.07 -22.37
CA VAL A 255 10.85 -9.07 -23.20
C VAL A 255 11.73 -9.53 -24.37
N LYS A 256 12.53 -8.64 -24.97
CA LYS A 256 13.56 -9.04 -25.95
C LYS A 256 14.61 -9.98 -25.33
N LEU A 257 15.05 -9.71 -24.10
CA LEU A 257 15.98 -10.58 -23.36
C LEU A 257 15.35 -11.96 -23.08
N SER A 258 14.09 -12.00 -22.67
CA SER A 258 13.35 -13.26 -22.46
C SER A 258 13.23 -14.07 -23.74
N ARG A 259 12.99 -13.44 -24.88
CA ARG A 259 12.97 -14.14 -26.18
C ARG A 259 14.33 -14.67 -26.60
N LYS A 260 15.41 -13.99 -26.21
CA LYS A 260 16.79 -14.42 -26.50
C LYS A 260 17.25 -15.56 -25.58
N TYR A 261 16.80 -15.54 -24.32
CA TYR A 261 17.19 -16.50 -23.28
C TYR A 261 15.95 -17.06 -22.54
N PRO A 262 15.06 -17.80 -23.24
CA PRO A 262 13.79 -18.27 -22.69
C PRO A 262 13.96 -19.29 -21.54
N GLU A 263 15.11 -19.95 -21.46
CA GLU A 263 15.51 -20.83 -20.36
C GLU A 263 15.88 -20.08 -19.07
N ILE A 264 16.21 -18.78 -19.18
CA ILE A 264 16.63 -17.94 -18.06
C ILE A 264 15.49 -17.01 -17.62
N ILE A 265 14.76 -16.42 -18.56
CA ILE A 265 13.71 -15.42 -18.29
C ILE A 265 12.43 -15.79 -19.04
N ASP A 266 11.33 -15.83 -18.30
CA ASP A 266 9.95 -15.91 -18.77
C ASP A 266 9.27 -14.55 -18.53
N ALA A 267 9.41 -13.64 -19.50
CA ALA A 267 8.83 -12.31 -19.49
C ALA A 267 8.00 -12.07 -20.76
N ALA A 268 6.74 -11.67 -20.58
CA ALA A 268 5.84 -11.42 -21.70
C ALA A 268 4.85 -10.28 -21.42
N PHE A 269 4.42 -9.61 -22.49
CA PHE A 269 3.42 -8.55 -22.41
C PHE A 269 2.00 -9.11 -22.32
N THR A 270 1.20 -8.53 -21.43
CA THR A 270 -0.23 -8.83 -21.33
C THR A 270 -1.10 -7.88 -22.14
N ASN A 271 -0.58 -6.71 -22.51
CA ASN A 271 -1.21 -5.75 -23.42
C ASN A 271 -0.18 -4.70 -23.88
N PHE A 272 -0.49 -4.00 -24.99
CA PHE A 272 0.23 -2.83 -25.47
C PHE A 272 -0.67 -1.59 -25.44
N PHE A 273 -0.15 -0.48 -24.92
CA PHE A 273 -0.87 0.80 -24.86
C PHE A 273 0.02 2.00 -25.20
N PHE A 274 1.33 1.92 -24.93
CA PHE A 274 2.25 3.06 -25.03
C PHE A 274 3.16 2.98 -26.24
N PHE A 275 3.45 1.77 -26.72
CA PHE A 275 4.28 1.49 -27.88
C PHE A 275 3.52 0.70 -28.92
N LYS A 276 4.00 0.74 -30.16
CA LYS A 276 3.48 -0.11 -31.23
C LYS A 276 3.86 -1.56 -30.95
N HIS A 277 2.86 -2.45 -30.92
CA HIS A 277 3.11 -3.89 -30.85
C HIS A 277 3.77 -4.37 -32.13
N ASP A 278 4.97 -4.93 -31.98
CA ASP A 278 5.69 -5.68 -33.01
C ASP A 278 5.88 -7.12 -32.52
N GLU A 279 5.02 -8.02 -32.98
CA GLU A 279 5.04 -9.43 -32.58
C GLU A 279 6.36 -10.12 -32.96
N SER A 280 7.04 -9.67 -34.02
CA SER A 280 8.32 -10.24 -34.42
C SER A 280 9.42 -9.98 -33.38
N LEU A 281 9.34 -8.84 -32.69
CA LEU A 281 10.28 -8.43 -31.64
C LEU A 281 9.86 -8.87 -30.24
N TYR A 282 8.57 -8.77 -29.91
CA TYR A 282 8.08 -8.91 -28.52
C TYR A 282 7.25 -10.16 -28.27
N GLY A 283 6.80 -10.83 -29.33
CA GLY A 283 6.04 -12.06 -29.27
C GLY A 283 4.55 -11.77 -29.13
N PRO A 284 3.73 -12.83 -29.09
CA PRO A 284 2.30 -12.68 -28.91
C PRO A 284 2.00 -12.11 -27.53
N ILE A 285 0.88 -11.40 -27.43
CA ILE A 285 0.36 -10.94 -26.15
C ILE A 285 -0.16 -12.17 -25.37
N VAL A 286 0.18 -12.28 -24.09
CA VAL A 286 -0.27 -13.38 -23.24
C VAL A 286 -1.40 -12.95 -22.31
N LYS A 287 -2.19 -13.91 -21.83
CA LYS A 287 -3.26 -13.62 -20.87
C LYS A 287 -2.67 -13.12 -19.54
N HIS A 288 -3.45 -12.29 -18.85
CA HIS A 288 -3.22 -12.03 -17.44
C HIS A 288 -3.20 -13.35 -16.65
N ILE A 289 -2.29 -13.47 -15.70
CA ILE A 289 -2.26 -14.58 -14.75
C ILE A 289 -2.56 -14.06 -13.36
N SER A 290 -2.99 -14.95 -12.46
CA SER A 290 -3.17 -14.61 -11.05
C SER A 290 -1.86 -14.09 -10.47
N PHE A 291 -1.93 -13.08 -9.61
CA PHE A 291 -0.73 -12.61 -8.91
C PHE A 291 -0.13 -13.70 -8.02
N PHE A 292 -0.95 -14.60 -7.47
CA PHE A 292 -0.47 -15.74 -6.70
C PHE A 292 0.34 -16.74 -7.53
N ASP A 293 0.11 -16.80 -8.84
CA ASP A 293 0.89 -17.67 -9.73
C ASP A 293 2.31 -17.16 -9.99
N PHE A 294 2.60 -15.88 -9.71
CA PHE A 294 3.96 -15.35 -9.78
C PHE A 294 4.87 -16.14 -8.83
N PHE A 295 4.38 -16.51 -7.64
CA PHE A 295 5.15 -17.23 -6.64
C PHE A 295 5.41 -18.71 -7.00
N LYS A 296 5.02 -19.18 -8.18
CA LYS A 296 5.52 -20.45 -8.75
C LYS A 296 6.99 -20.36 -9.18
N TYR A 297 7.55 -19.17 -9.27
CA TYR A 297 8.91 -18.90 -9.75
C TYR A 297 9.78 -18.32 -8.64
N LYS A 298 11.06 -18.74 -8.58
CA LYS A 298 12.02 -18.25 -7.57
C LYS A 298 12.34 -16.78 -7.72
N TYR A 299 12.54 -16.33 -8.96
CA TYR A 299 13.12 -15.01 -9.25
C TYR A 299 12.05 -14.07 -9.84
N GLN A 300 11.65 -13.04 -9.10
CA GLN A 300 10.66 -12.06 -9.53
C GLN A 300 11.35 -10.80 -10.02
N ILE A 301 11.21 -10.49 -11.31
CA ILE A 301 11.78 -9.26 -11.86
C ILE A 301 10.81 -8.10 -11.59
N ASN A 302 11.28 -7.05 -10.93
CA ASN A 302 10.51 -5.83 -10.70
C ASN A 302 11.16 -4.65 -11.44
N ILE A 303 10.58 -4.34 -12.61
CA ILE A 303 10.89 -3.17 -13.43
C ILE A 303 9.76 -2.15 -13.28
N ASP A 304 10.15 -0.89 -13.18
CA ASP A 304 9.24 0.24 -13.11
C ASP A 304 8.31 0.30 -14.33
N GLY A 305 7.19 1.00 -14.18
CA GLY A 305 6.27 1.26 -15.27
C GLY A 305 6.50 2.65 -15.84
N THR A 306 5.39 3.40 -15.92
CA THR A 306 5.43 4.86 -16.09
C THR A 306 6.32 5.53 -15.03
N VAL A 307 6.31 4.95 -13.83
CA VAL A 307 6.97 5.35 -12.57
C VAL A 307 7.12 4.10 -11.70
N ALA A 308 7.35 4.22 -10.38
CA ALA A 308 7.53 3.07 -9.48
C ALA A 308 6.43 1.99 -9.65
N ALA A 309 6.77 0.71 -9.57
CA ALA A 309 5.81 -0.37 -9.78
C ALA A 309 5.08 -0.82 -8.50
N TYR A 310 3.76 -0.61 -8.42
CA TYR A 310 2.96 -0.83 -7.18
C TYR A 310 2.84 -2.30 -6.79
N ARG A 311 3.36 -3.21 -7.63
CA ARG A 311 3.42 -4.63 -7.31
C ARG A 311 4.51 -4.98 -6.29
N LEU A 312 5.52 -4.11 -6.12
CA LEU A 312 6.66 -4.39 -5.25
C LEU A 312 6.26 -4.79 -3.81
N PRO A 313 5.34 -4.10 -3.09
CA PRO A 313 4.96 -4.52 -1.74
C PRO A 313 4.48 -5.97 -1.69
N TYR A 314 3.67 -6.41 -2.67
CA TYR A 314 3.16 -7.77 -2.75
C TYR A 314 4.23 -8.78 -3.18
N LEU A 315 5.14 -8.41 -4.09
CA LEU A 315 6.27 -9.28 -4.45
C LEU A 315 7.16 -9.55 -3.22
N LEU A 316 7.43 -8.51 -2.42
CA LEU A 316 8.19 -8.63 -1.18
C LEU A 316 7.45 -9.50 -0.16
N ALA A 317 6.14 -9.35 0.01
CA ALA A 317 5.34 -10.16 0.94
C ALA A 317 5.30 -11.66 0.60
N GLY A 318 5.62 -12.03 -0.64
CA GLY A 318 5.74 -13.42 -1.10
C GLY A 318 6.94 -14.17 -0.53
N ASN A 319 7.23 -15.36 -1.07
CA ASN A 319 8.40 -16.17 -0.69
C ASN A 319 9.37 -16.39 -1.87
N SER A 320 9.34 -15.49 -2.85
CA SER A 320 10.24 -15.49 -4.01
C SER A 320 11.22 -14.32 -3.87
N VAL A 321 12.44 -14.46 -4.38
CA VAL A 321 13.42 -13.37 -4.33
C VAL A 321 13.08 -12.32 -5.38
N VAL A 322 13.06 -11.05 -4.97
CA VAL A 322 12.82 -9.93 -5.87
C VAL A 322 14.15 -9.44 -6.44
N LEU A 323 14.24 -9.38 -7.77
CA LEU A 323 15.23 -8.59 -8.47
C LEU A 323 14.62 -7.23 -8.74
N LYS A 324 15.16 -6.16 -8.15
CA LYS A 324 14.61 -4.80 -8.30
C LYS A 324 15.55 -3.95 -9.15
N GLN A 325 14.97 -3.32 -10.15
CA GLN A 325 15.65 -2.34 -10.98
C GLN A 325 16.07 -1.13 -10.15
N ASP A 326 17.30 -0.66 -10.38
CA ASP A 326 17.75 0.65 -9.94
C ASP A 326 16.97 1.73 -10.69
N SER A 327 16.38 2.66 -9.95
CA SER A 327 15.45 3.64 -10.50
C SER A 327 15.47 4.92 -9.71
N ILE A 328 15.19 6.02 -10.41
CA ILE A 328 14.95 7.32 -9.79
C ILE A 328 13.63 7.36 -9.03
N TYR A 329 12.67 6.50 -9.35
CA TYR A 329 11.34 6.51 -8.75
C TYR A 329 11.28 5.70 -7.46
N TYR A 330 10.50 6.19 -6.50
CA TYR A 330 10.33 5.53 -5.21
C TYR A 330 8.91 5.70 -4.66
N GLU A 331 8.44 4.66 -3.96
CA GLU A 331 7.27 4.72 -3.08
C GLU A 331 7.71 5.03 -1.64
N HIS A 332 6.73 5.28 -0.76
CA HIS A 332 6.94 5.72 0.63
C HIS A 332 7.90 4.84 1.47
N PHE A 333 8.06 3.56 1.13
CA PHE A 333 8.88 2.60 1.89
C PHE A 333 10.22 2.26 1.24
N TYR A 334 10.45 2.67 -0.02
CA TYR A 334 11.59 2.20 -0.81
C TYR A 334 12.94 2.60 -0.19
N ASN A 335 13.02 3.77 0.44
CA ASN A 335 14.25 4.26 1.06
C ASN A 335 14.67 3.48 2.32
N GLU A 336 13.77 2.67 2.88
CA GLU A 336 14.07 1.76 3.99
C GLU A 336 14.44 0.35 3.48
N LEU A 337 14.33 0.08 2.17
CA LEU A 337 14.80 -1.15 1.58
C LEU A 337 16.32 -1.14 1.42
N GLN A 338 16.96 -2.26 1.77
CA GLN A 338 18.40 -2.41 1.66
C GLN A 338 18.74 -3.40 0.53
N PRO A 339 19.52 -2.99 -0.50
CA PRO A 339 19.96 -3.88 -1.55
C PRO A 339 20.80 -5.02 -0.97
N TRP A 340 20.72 -6.21 -1.57
CA TRP A 340 21.35 -7.46 -1.11
C TRP A 340 20.89 -7.99 0.25
N LYS A 341 19.96 -7.28 0.91
CA LYS A 341 19.28 -7.75 2.12
C LYS A 341 17.82 -8.07 1.85
N HIS A 342 17.06 -7.10 1.32
CA HIS A 342 15.62 -7.27 1.06
C HIS A 342 15.32 -7.65 -0.40
N TYR A 343 16.24 -7.38 -1.33
CA TYR A 343 16.11 -7.65 -2.76
C TYR A 343 17.48 -7.68 -3.44
N ILE A 344 17.56 -8.24 -4.65
CA ILE A 344 18.77 -8.22 -5.49
C ILE A 344 18.69 -7.02 -6.44
N PRO A 345 19.59 -6.01 -6.34
CA PRO A 345 19.58 -4.87 -7.25
C PRO A 345 20.14 -5.23 -8.63
N PHE A 346 19.61 -4.62 -9.68
CA PHE A 346 20.22 -4.60 -11.03
C PHE A 346 20.10 -3.22 -11.66
N LYS A 347 20.96 -2.90 -12.63
CA LYS A 347 21.05 -1.57 -13.25
C LYS A 347 19.78 -1.18 -13.99
N SER A 348 19.56 0.14 -14.07
CA SER A 348 18.40 0.73 -14.74
C SER A 348 18.24 0.29 -16.19
N ASP A 349 19.34 0.00 -16.90
CA ASP A 349 19.36 -0.40 -18.31
C ASP A 349 19.36 -1.92 -18.54
N LEU A 350 19.19 -2.73 -17.47
CA LEU A 350 19.20 -4.19 -17.49
C LEU A 350 20.55 -4.82 -17.89
N SER A 351 21.62 -4.04 -18.02
CA SER A 351 22.91 -4.51 -18.55
C SER A 351 23.55 -5.62 -17.72
N ASP A 352 23.26 -5.68 -16.41
CA ASP A 352 23.74 -6.71 -15.49
C ASP A 352 22.64 -7.70 -15.04
N LEU A 353 21.42 -7.64 -15.60
CA LEU A 353 20.31 -8.49 -15.15
C LEU A 353 20.63 -9.99 -15.26
N LEU A 354 21.25 -10.42 -16.38
CA LEU A 354 21.64 -11.83 -16.57
C LEU A 354 22.73 -12.26 -15.59
N GLU A 355 23.66 -11.37 -15.25
CA GLU A 355 24.69 -11.63 -14.23
C GLU A 355 24.03 -11.80 -12.85
N LYS A 356 23.08 -10.94 -12.47
CA LYS A 356 22.36 -11.05 -11.19
C LYS A 356 21.51 -12.31 -11.09
N LEU A 357 20.89 -12.73 -12.20
CA LEU A 357 20.16 -13.98 -12.27
C LEU A 357 21.09 -15.20 -12.16
N GLN A 358 22.26 -15.15 -12.79
CA GLN A 358 23.26 -16.22 -12.66
C GLN A 358 23.76 -16.31 -11.21
N TRP A 359 24.10 -15.18 -10.59
CA TRP A 359 24.50 -15.14 -9.18
C TRP A 359 23.43 -15.76 -8.27
N ALA A 360 22.16 -15.40 -8.47
CA ALA A 360 21.05 -15.91 -7.65
C ALA A 360 20.86 -17.43 -7.78
N LYS A 361 21.13 -17.99 -8.97
CA LYS A 361 21.11 -19.44 -9.22
C LYS A 361 22.29 -20.17 -8.55
N GLU A 362 23.48 -19.57 -8.58
CA GLU A 362 24.69 -20.13 -7.97
C GLU A 362 24.68 -20.03 -6.44
N HIS A 363 23.98 -19.05 -5.89
CA HIS A 363 23.87 -18.77 -4.44
C HIS A 363 22.42 -18.96 -3.97
N ASP A 364 21.82 -20.12 -4.28
CA ASP A 364 20.38 -20.38 -4.07
C ASP A 364 19.92 -20.13 -2.62
N GLU A 365 20.73 -20.54 -1.64
CA GLU A 365 20.42 -20.34 -0.21
C GLU A 365 20.53 -18.85 0.20
N GLU A 366 21.47 -18.11 -0.37
CA GLU A 366 21.56 -16.65 -0.14
C GLU A 366 20.37 -15.93 -0.78
N ALA A 367 19.98 -16.31 -2.00
CA ALA A 367 18.79 -15.79 -2.66
C ALA A 367 17.51 -16.07 -1.85
N LYS A 368 17.39 -17.27 -1.27
CA LYS A 368 16.31 -17.66 -0.35
C LYS A 368 16.29 -16.80 0.90
N ASN A 369 17.46 -16.53 1.50
CA ASN A 369 17.57 -15.67 2.68
C ASN A 369 17.21 -14.21 2.38
N ILE A 370 17.61 -13.69 1.20
CA ILE A 370 17.19 -12.36 0.73
C ILE A 370 15.67 -12.31 0.54
N ALA A 371 15.06 -13.33 -0.07
CA ALA A 371 13.61 -13.42 -0.22
C ALA A 371 12.89 -13.37 1.14
N LYS A 372 13.37 -14.16 2.11
CA LYS A 372 12.83 -14.18 3.47
C LYS A 372 12.97 -12.82 4.16
N SER A 373 14.10 -12.16 4.03
CA SER A 373 14.31 -10.85 4.65
C SER A 373 13.45 -9.76 4.01
N GLY A 374 13.24 -9.80 2.69
CA GLY A 374 12.26 -8.93 2.01
C GLY A 374 10.83 -9.17 2.48
N GLN A 375 10.46 -10.43 2.70
CA GLN A 375 9.17 -10.80 3.27
C GLN A 375 8.97 -10.30 4.70
N GLU A 376 9.98 -10.45 5.55
CA GLU A 376 9.97 -9.92 6.91
C GLU A 376 9.86 -8.40 6.92
N PHE A 377 10.56 -7.70 6.02
CA PHE A 377 10.40 -6.25 5.86
C PHE A 377 8.95 -5.89 5.55
N ALA A 378 8.32 -6.53 4.55
CA ALA A 378 6.94 -6.24 4.19
C ALA A 378 5.98 -6.51 5.36
N ARG A 379 6.14 -7.65 6.06
CA ARG A 379 5.33 -8.02 7.24
C ARG A 379 5.44 -7.01 8.39
N ASN A 380 6.61 -6.38 8.54
CA ASN A 380 6.89 -5.49 9.67
C ASN A 380 6.73 -4.00 9.34
N ASN A 381 6.44 -3.63 8.09
CA ASN A 381 6.42 -2.22 7.70
C ASN A 381 5.26 -1.85 6.75
N LEU A 382 4.57 -2.82 6.14
CA LEU A 382 3.58 -2.59 5.08
C LEU A 382 2.21 -3.22 5.38
N MET A 383 1.94 -3.56 6.65
CA MET A 383 0.63 -4.04 7.09
C MET A 383 -0.33 -2.88 7.34
N GLY A 384 -1.63 -3.18 7.55
CA GLY A 384 -2.67 -2.15 7.63
C GLY A 384 -2.49 -1.12 8.73
N ASP A 385 -2.00 -1.54 9.89
CA ASP A 385 -1.58 -0.67 10.99
C ASP A 385 -0.52 0.35 10.56
N HIS A 386 0.51 -0.09 9.82
CA HIS A 386 1.57 0.78 9.32
C HIS A 386 1.05 1.78 8.30
N ILE A 387 0.11 1.38 7.44
CA ILE A 387 -0.51 2.29 6.46
C ILE A 387 -1.35 3.36 7.18
N PHE A 388 -2.16 2.98 8.17
CA PHE A 388 -2.91 3.94 8.99
C PHE A 388 -1.98 4.89 9.75
N CYS A 389 -0.93 4.36 10.38
CA CYS A 389 0.07 5.16 11.09
C CYS A 389 0.77 6.14 10.16
N TYR A 390 1.15 5.72 8.94
CA TYR A 390 1.80 6.59 7.96
C TYR A 390 0.91 7.78 7.59
N TYR A 391 -0.34 7.53 7.18
CA TYR A 391 -1.24 8.61 6.81
C TYR A 391 -1.51 9.55 7.98
N PHE A 392 -1.83 9.01 9.16
CA PHE A 392 -2.12 9.85 10.32
C PHE A 392 -0.92 10.73 10.71
N LYS A 393 0.29 10.14 10.78
CA LYS A 393 1.52 10.88 11.07
C LYS A 393 1.83 11.93 10.01
N LEU A 394 1.63 11.61 8.72
CA LEU A 394 1.81 12.56 7.63
C LEU A 394 0.92 13.79 7.81
N PHE A 395 -0.38 13.60 8.06
CA PHE A 395 -1.30 14.71 8.27
C PHE A 395 -1.02 15.47 9.56
N GLN A 396 -0.68 14.79 10.66
CA GLN A 396 -0.30 15.40 11.92
C GLN A 396 0.92 16.32 11.77
N GLU A 397 2.00 15.81 11.17
CA GLU A 397 3.23 16.58 10.98
C GLU A 397 3.01 17.71 9.97
N TYR A 398 2.33 17.44 8.85
CA TYR A 398 2.04 18.45 7.84
C TYR A 398 1.15 19.59 8.36
N ALA A 399 0.11 19.28 9.14
CA ALA A 399 -0.75 20.29 9.76
C ALA A 399 0.04 21.24 10.67
N SER A 400 1.04 20.72 11.41
CA SER A 400 1.89 21.53 12.29
C SER A 400 2.76 22.56 11.56
N LEU A 401 2.94 22.40 10.24
CA LEU A 401 3.71 23.32 9.41
C LEU A 401 2.84 24.47 8.85
N GLN A 402 1.51 24.42 9.01
CA GLN A 402 0.60 25.43 8.48
C GLN A 402 0.56 26.68 9.36
N VAL A 403 0.84 27.84 8.78
CA VAL A 403 0.92 29.12 9.52
C VAL A 403 -0.40 29.87 9.65
N SER A 404 -1.42 29.43 8.92
CA SER A 404 -2.77 29.99 9.00
C SER A 404 -3.78 28.87 9.14
N GLU A 405 -4.94 29.21 9.68
CA GLU A 405 -6.02 28.24 9.89
C GLU A 405 -6.54 27.72 8.53
N PRO A 406 -6.64 26.39 8.34
CA PRO A 406 -7.26 25.78 7.17
C PRO A 406 -8.69 26.28 6.95
N LYS A 407 -9.07 26.53 5.70
CA LYS A 407 -10.39 27.07 5.37
C LYS A 407 -11.14 26.16 4.40
N ILE A 408 -12.45 26.07 4.59
CA ILE A 408 -13.35 25.55 3.56
C ILE A 408 -13.46 26.65 2.49
N ARG A 409 -12.84 26.42 1.33
CA ARG A 409 -12.77 27.42 0.26
C ARG A 409 -13.97 27.37 -0.66
N ASP A 410 -14.19 28.47 -1.37
CA ASP A 410 -15.26 28.57 -2.36
C ASP A 410 -15.15 27.47 -3.43
N GLY A 411 -16.27 26.80 -3.68
CA GLY A 411 -16.38 25.64 -4.55
C GLY A 411 -15.81 24.32 -3.99
N MET A 412 -15.52 24.24 -2.68
CA MET A 412 -15.27 22.95 -2.03
C MET A 412 -16.59 22.25 -1.69
N GLU A 413 -16.62 20.94 -1.91
CA GLU A 413 -17.73 20.06 -1.58
C GLU A 413 -17.38 19.17 -0.40
N LYS A 414 -18.34 18.88 0.48
CA LYS A 414 -18.15 17.94 1.58
C LYS A 414 -18.11 16.50 1.04
N VAL A 415 -17.06 15.76 1.37
CA VAL A 415 -16.95 14.33 1.09
C VAL A 415 -17.79 13.59 2.13
N GLN A 416 -18.84 12.90 1.69
CA GLN A 416 -19.77 12.23 2.59
C GLN A 416 -19.18 10.93 3.13
N GLN A 417 -19.42 10.67 4.42
CA GLN A 417 -19.21 9.34 4.99
C GLN A 417 -20.09 8.32 4.27
N PRO A 418 -19.66 7.05 4.13
CA PRO A 418 -20.52 6.00 3.62
C PRO A 418 -21.68 5.75 4.59
N ASP A 419 -22.88 5.52 4.05
CA ASP A 419 -24.04 5.14 4.85
C ASP A 419 -23.87 3.70 5.38
N ASP A 420 -24.17 3.47 6.66
CA ASP A 420 -24.25 2.13 7.26
C ASP A 420 -25.63 1.87 7.86
N ASP A 421 -26.63 1.83 6.97
CA ASP A 421 -28.02 1.59 7.34
C ASP A 421 -28.27 0.15 7.82
N LEU A 422 -27.38 -0.78 7.49
CA LEU A 422 -27.55 -2.19 7.80
C LEU A 422 -27.10 -2.52 9.23
N PHE A 423 -26.00 -1.91 9.70
CA PHE A 423 -25.42 -2.20 11.01
C PHE A 423 -25.00 -0.92 11.74
N PRO A 424 -25.96 -0.06 12.13
CA PRO A 424 -25.65 1.17 12.82
C PRO A 424 -24.89 0.89 14.12
N CYS A 425 -23.88 1.71 14.41
CA CYS A 425 -23.19 1.65 15.69
C CYS A 425 -23.55 2.84 16.59
N THR A 426 -23.45 2.61 17.90
CA THR A 426 -23.51 3.70 18.89
C THR A 426 -22.09 4.04 19.32
N CYS A 427 -21.69 5.30 19.13
CA CYS A 427 -20.40 5.78 19.60
C CYS A 427 -20.42 6.07 21.10
N HIS A 428 -19.60 5.35 21.88
CA HIS A 428 -19.41 5.59 23.32
C HIS A 428 -18.55 6.82 23.64
N ARG A 429 -17.85 7.38 22.65
CA ARG A 429 -16.91 8.51 22.83
C ARG A 429 -17.58 9.86 22.60
N LYS A 430 -18.68 9.89 21.84
CA LYS A 430 -19.53 11.08 21.67
C LYS A 430 -20.33 11.26 22.95
N LYS A 431 -20.06 12.35 23.69
CA LYS A 431 -20.85 12.77 24.85
C LYS A 431 -22.04 13.60 24.42
#